data_AF-A0A9C6XB86-F1
#
_entry.id   AF-A0A9C6XB86-F1
#
_cell.length_a   1.000
_cell.length_b   1.000
_cell.length_c   1.000
_cell.angle_alpha   90.00
_cell.angle_beta   90.00
_cell.angle_gamma   90.00
#
_symmetry.space_group_name_H-M   'P 1'
#
loop_
_entity.id
_entity.type
_entity.pdbx_description
1 polymer ?
#
loop_
_entity_poly.entity_id
_entity_poly.type
_entity_poly.pdbx_seq_one_letter_code
_entity_poly.pdbx_strand_id
1 'polypeptide(L)'
;MEVMEVEGTAGLGSGTRLMRGKDSSRILLQHLGAMSASNVGTIMGLVLGWSSAAKAVYSDPEQQELQGFAVDLEQWSWVSSLYGIGGLIGSLSVGKLVFSLGRKWVILSVGPITMAAWALHLWATSVWMLCAGRLLMGFACGACCVATPIYISEMSSPGIRGALSTYFEILLCLGILIVYTMGKFLTVYWMNVICLLFSVVHTACFVWFPDTPRWHLLHGREKAARRSLVFYRGPHYDVDDEIKLITVGIEESKATALSGWKAFSTRPARKALIITVTLMTMQQVTGVNATTFYASKLFEVSERRPPGVC
;
A
#
# COMPACT_ATOMS: atom_id res chain seq x y z
N MET A 1 -27.53 49.28 -9.90
CA MET A 1 -26.48 49.85 -10.77
C MET A 1 -25.43 50.44 -9.85
N GLU A 2 -24.46 49.61 -9.46
CA GLU A 2 -23.05 49.98 -9.24
C GLU A 2 -22.33 48.72 -8.79
N VAL A 3 -21.33 48.36 -9.57
CA VAL A 3 -20.46 47.20 -9.40
C VAL A 3 -19.29 47.68 -8.54
N MET A 4 -19.10 47.08 -7.37
CA MET A 4 -17.84 47.19 -6.62
C MET A 4 -16.96 46.01 -7.02
N GLU A 5 -15.93 46.29 -7.82
CA GLU A 5 -14.82 45.39 -8.10
C GLU A 5 -14.06 45.04 -6.82
N VAL A 6 -13.84 43.74 -6.61
CA VAL A 6 -12.98 43.22 -5.55
C VAL A 6 -11.55 43.10 -6.12
N GLU A 7 -10.69 44.05 -5.76
CA GLU A 7 -9.24 43.86 -5.82
C GLU A 7 -8.83 42.78 -4.79
N GLY A 8 -8.62 41.56 -5.26
CA GLY A 8 -8.30 40.44 -4.36
C GLY A 8 -7.69 39.21 -5.03
N THR A 9 -7.05 39.34 -6.19
CA THR A 9 -6.51 38.19 -6.95
C THR A 9 -5.02 38.29 -7.32
N ALA A 10 -4.29 39.28 -6.81
CA ALA A 10 -2.88 39.48 -7.16
C ALA A 10 -1.88 38.49 -6.50
N GLY A 11 -2.29 37.71 -5.50
CA GLY A 11 -1.37 36.85 -4.73
C GLY A 11 -1.29 35.36 -5.14
N LEU A 12 -2.32 34.81 -5.78
CA LEU A 12 -2.43 33.36 -6.07
C LEU A 12 -1.96 32.98 -7.48
N GLY A 13 -1.86 33.96 -8.38
CA GLY A 13 -1.46 33.75 -9.77
C GLY A 13 0.06 33.64 -9.99
N SER A 14 0.87 34.24 -9.11
CA SER A 14 2.33 34.32 -9.28
C SER A 14 3.05 33.02 -8.93
N GLY A 15 2.66 32.35 -7.84
CA GLY A 15 3.23 31.05 -7.44
C GLY A 15 2.90 29.92 -8.42
N THR A 16 1.71 29.94 -9.00
CA THR A 16 1.25 28.92 -9.95
C THR A 16 1.89 29.06 -11.33
N ARG A 17 2.29 30.29 -11.72
CA ARG A 17 2.87 30.59 -13.03
C ARG A 17 4.40 30.41 -13.07
N LEU A 18 5.09 30.53 -11.95
CA LEU A 18 6.54 30.27 -11.83
C LEU A 18 6.91 28.78 -11.92
N MET A 19 6.02 27.87 -11.49
CA MET A 19 6.24 26.42 -11.57
C MET A 19 6.11 25.84 -12.98
N ARG A 20 5.41 26.52 -13.89
CA ARG A 20 4.99 25.95 -15.19
C ARG A 20 6.08 25.97 -16.26
N GLY A 21 7.21 26.64 -16.04
CA GLY A 21 8.24 26.87 -17.06
C GLY A 21 9.57 26.12 -16.87
N LYS A 22 9.79 25.43 -15.74
CA LYS A 22 11.13 24.89 -15.37
C LYS A 22 11.15 23.37 -15.10
N ASP A 23 10.01 22.70 -15.27
CA ASP A 23 9.72 21.34 -14.80
C ASP A 23 10.05 20.20 -15.79
N SER A 24 10.95 20.41 -16.76
CA SER A 24 11.38 19.35 -17.69
C SER A 24 12.44 18.42 -17.08
N SER A 25 12.28 18.11 -15.80
CA SER A 25 13.29 17.42 -15.01
C SER A 25 12.77 16.05 -14.56
N ARG A 26 13.49 15.00 -14.99
CA ARG A 26 13.27 13.55 -14.77
C ARG A 26 11.88 13.11 -14.25
N ILE A 27 10.80 13.51 -14.91
CA ILE A 27 9.45 13.00 -14.65
C ILE A 27 9.44 11.46 -14.69
N LEU A 28 10.19 10.87 -15.64
CA LEU A 28 10.39 9.43 -15.75
C LEU A 28 10.89 8.78 -14.44
N LEU A 29 11.84 9.41 -13.73
CA LEU A 29 12.37 8.82 -12.50
C LEU A 29 11.34 8.86 -11.36
N GLN A 30 10.45 9.85 -11.36
CA GLN A 30 9.32 9.90 -10.44
C GLN A 30 8.30 8.79 -10.77
N HIS A 31 8.04 8.53 -12.06
CA HIS A 31 7.22 7.38 -12.47
C HIS A 31 7.86 6.04 -12.07
N LEU A 32 9.17 5.86 -12.30
CA LEU A 32 9.88 4.64 -11.90
C LEU A 32 9.89 4.45 -10.39
N GLY A 33 10.08 5.52 -9.62
CA GLY A 33 10.02 5.49 -8.16
C GLY A 33 8.62 5.16 -7.65
N ALA A 34 7.59 5.72 -8.26
CA ALA A 34 6.20 5.42 -7.92
C ALA A 34 5.86 3.98 -8.25
N MET A 35 6.18 3.51 -9.45
CA MET A 35 5.95 2.14 -9.88
C MET A 35 6.68 1.14 -8.96
N SER A 36 7.93 1.41 -8.62
CA SER A 36 8.72 0.54 -7.72
C SER A 36 8.14 0.53 -6.30
N ALA A 37 7.73 1.68 -5.76
CA ALA A 37 7.07 1.75 -4.45
C ALA A 37 5.71 1.05 -4.46
N SER A 38 4.94 1.24 -5.53
CA SER A 38 3.60 0.67 -5.73
C SER A 38 3.62 -0.83 -6.00
N ASN A 39 4.77 -1.46 -6.26
CA ASN A 39 4.87 -2.91 -6.41
C ASN A 39 4.43 -3.68 -5.15
N VAL A 40 4.47 -3.04 -3.98
CA VAL A 40 3.81 -3.55 -2.76
C VAL A 40 2.31 -3.80 -2.98
N GLY A 41 1.66 -2.99 -3.81
CA GLY A 41 0.27 -3.21 -4.22
C GLY A 41 0.08 -4.59 -4.85
N THR A 42 0.95 -4.99 -5.78
CA THR A 42 0.91 -6.35 -6.37
C THR A 42 1.09 -7.44 -5.32
N ILE A 43 2.04 -7.29 -4.39
CA ILE A 43 2.21 -8.23 -3.28
C ILE A 43 0.93 -8.32 -2.44
N MET A 44 0.33 -7.18 -2.10
CA MET A 44 -0.92 -7.12 -1.34
C MET A 44 -2.07 -7.80 -2.09
N GLY A 45 -2.19 -7.58 -3.40
CA GLY A 45 -3.18 -8.23 -4.25
C GLY A 45 -3.00 -9.75 -4.31
N LEU A 46 -1.76 -10.22 -4.47
CA LEU A 46 -1.42 -11.64 -4.42
C LEU A 46 -1.84 -12.25 -3.07
N VAL A 47 -1.50 -11.61 -1.95
CA VAL A 47 -1.85 -12.06 -0.60
C VAL A 47 -3.38 -12.09 -0.36
N LEU A 48 -4.11 -11.12 -0.90
CA LEU A 48 -5.57 -11.05 -0.79
C LEU A 48 -6.25 -12.19 -1.55
N GLY A 49 -5.89 -12.41 -2.82
CA GLY A 49 -6.50 -13.46 -3.64
C GLY A 49 -6.00 -14.88 -3.31
N TRP A 50 -4.83 -15.00 -2.67
CA TRP A 50 -4.21 -16.28 -2.33
C TRP A 50 -5.13 -17.19 -1.53
N SER A 51 -5.88 -16.66 -0.55
CA SER A 51 -6.79 -17.47 0.26
C SER A 51 -7.90 -18.13 -0.57
N SER A 52 -8.38 -17.51 -1.65
CA SER A 52 -9.38 -18.14 -2.51
C SER A 52 -8.77 -19.25 -3.38
N ALA A 53 -7.60 -18.97 -3.96
CA ALA A 53 -6.88 -19.90 -4.83
C ALA A 53 -6.36 -21.13 -4.06
N ALA A 54 -5.72 -20.88 -2.91
CA ALA A 54 -5.15 -21.92 -2.08
C ALA A 54 -6.22 -22.83 -1.47
N LYS A 55 -7.39 -22.29 -1.07
CA LYS A 55 -8.46 -23.10 -0.46
C LYS A 55 -8.86 -24.29 -1.35
N ALA A 56 -9.00 -24.06 -2.65
CA ALA A 56 -9.38 -25.11 -3.59
C ALA A 56 -8.39 -26.28 -3.58
N VAL A 57 -7.10 -25.98 -3.42
CA VAL A 57 -6.02 -26.98 -3.42
C VAL A 57 -5.86 -27.64 -2.05
N TYR A 58 -5.93 -26.88 -0.94
CA TYR A 58 -5.85 -27.43 0.42
C TYR A 58 -7.10 -28.24 0.83
N SER A 59 -8.20 -28.10 0.08
CA SER A 59 -9.42 -28.90 0.29
C SER A 59 -9.41 -30.20 -0.52
N ASP A 60 -8.41 -30.43 -1.35
CA ASP A 60 -8.27 -31.64 -2.18
C ASP A 60 -7.61 -32.78 -1.35
N PRO A 61 -8.30 -33.92 -1.14
CA PRO A 61 -7.76 -35.03 -0.35
C PRO A 61 -6.42 -35.56 -0.85
N GLU A 62 -6.18 -35.58 -2.16
CA GLU A 62 -4.93 -36.09 -2.75
C GLU A 62 -3.75 -35.15 -2.42
N GLN A 63 -4.02 -33.84 -2.37
CA GLN A 63 -3.03 -32.83 -2.00
C GLN A 63 -2.75 -32.80 -0.49
N GLN A 64 -3.76 -33.11 0.34
CA GLN A 64 -3.59 -33.22 1.79
C GLN A 64 -2.64 -34.35 2.17
N GLU A 65 -2.72 -35.49 1.48
CA GLU A 65 -1.82 -36.63 1.69
C GLU A 65 -0.37 -36.30 1.31
N LEU A 66 -0.17 -35.56 0.21
CA LEU A 66 1.14 -35.04 -0.22
C LEU A 66 1.77 -34.05 0.77
N GLN A 67 0.96 -33.23 1.45
CA GLN A 67 1.44 -32.21 2.38
C GLN A 67 1.63 -32.71 3.82
N GLY A 68 1.03 -33.87 4.16
CA GLY A 68 1.17 -34.47 5.49
C GLY A 68 0.36 -33.79 6.59
N PHE A 69 -0.51 -32.82 6.26
CA PHE A 69 -1.50 -32.27 7.19
C PHE A 69 -2.78 -31.84 6.46
N ALA A 70 -3.93 -32.05 7.10
CA ALA A 70 -5.22 -31.59 6.61
C ALA A 70 -5.59 -30.24 7.24
N VAL A 71 -6.36 -29.43 6.52
CA VAL A 71 -6.89 -28.16 7.01
C VAL A 71 -8.40 -28.21 6.98
N ASP A 72 -9.03 -28.17 8.15
CA ASP A 72 -10.49 -28.12 8.24
C ASP A 72 -11.04 -26.71 7.91
N LEU A 73 -12.37 -26.59 7.84
CA LEU A 73 -13.04 -25.33 7.50
C LEU A 73 -12.81 -24.22 8.54
N GLU A 74 -12.74 -24.58 9.82
CA GLU A 74 -12.55 -23.62 10.92
C GLU A 74 -11.12 -23.08 10.91
N GLN A 75 -10.15 -23.98 10.79
CA GLN A 75 -8.73 -23.69 10.62
C GLN A 75 -8.48 -22.82 9.39
N TRP A 76 -9.13 -23.12 8.26
CA TRP A 76 -9.04 -22.28 7.06
C TRP A 76 -9.57 -20.86 7.31
N SER A 77 -10.63 -20.74 8.12
CA SER A 77 -11.20 -19.45 8.50
C SER A 77 -10.22 -18.64 9.35
N TRP A 78 -9.46 -19.28 10.24
CA TRP A 78 -8.37 -18.63 10.99
C TRP A 78 -7.25 -18.17 10.05
N VAL A 79 -6.74 -19.04 9.18
CA VAL A 79 -5.70 -18.71 8.18
C VAL A 79 -6.12 -17.50 7.35
N SER A 80 -7.37 -17.48 6.87
CA SER A 80 -7.87 -16.39 6.03
C SER A 80 -7.99 -15.07 6.81
N SER A 81 -8.53 -15.12 8.03
CA SER A 81 -8.85 -13.93 8.85
C SER A 81 -7.64 -13.27 9.51
N LEU A 82 -6.60 -14.05 9.85
CA LEU A 82 -5.41 -13.55 10.53
C LEU A 82 -4.63 -12.50 9.73
N TYR A 83 -4.74 -12.51 8.41
CA TYR A 83 -4.22 -11.41 7.58
C TYR A 83 -4.84 -10.06 7.94
N GLY A 84 -6.15 -10.01 8.19
CA GLY A 84 -6.84 -8.79 8.60
C GLY A 84 -6.36 -8.29 9.96
N ILE A 85 -6.15 -9.20 10.92
CA ILE A 85 -5.60 -8.87 12.25
C ILE A 85 -4.17 -8.32 12.12
N GLY A 86 -3.32 -8.97 11.33
CA GLY A 86 -1.99 -8.47 11.02
C GLY A 86 -2.05 -7.06 10.40
N GLY A 87 -2.97 -6.85 9.44
CA GLY A 87 -3.21 -5.56 8.79
C GLY A 87 -3.60 -4.45 9.75
N LEU A 88 -4.45 -4.76 10.74
CA LEU A 88 -4.81 -3.83 11.81
C LEU A 88 -3.59 -3.42 12.63
N ILE A 89 -2.77 -4.39 13.06
CA ILE A 89 -1.56 -4.12 13.84
C ILE A 89 -0.57 -3.29 13.02
N GLY A 90 -0.35 -3.64 11.75
CA GLY A 90 0.54 -2.92 10.84
C GLY A 90 0.11 -1.47 10.60
N SER A 91 -1.17 -1.25 10.31
CA SER A 91 -1.73 0.08 10.05
C SER A 91 -1.74 0.98 11.27
N LEU A 92 -1.95 0.45 12.49
CA LEU A 92 -1.84 1.24 13.72
C LEU A 92 -0.38 1.59 14.07
N SER A 93 0.55 0.72 13.70
CA SER A 93 1.99 0.90 14.01
C SER A 93 2.68 1.86 13.04
N VAL A 94 2.17 1.97 11.80
CA VAL A 94 2.86 2.65 10.69
C VAL A 94 3.24 4.10 11.00
N GLY A 95 2.37 4.86 11.68
CA GLY A 95 2.61 6.29 11.95
C GLY A 95 3.91 6.54 12.70
N LYS A 96 4.21 5.69 13.69
CA LYS A 96 5.48 5.73 14.43
C LYS A 96 6.65 5.26 13.56
N LEU A 97 6.44 4.18 12.79
CA LEU A 97 7.49 3.58 11.95
C LEU A 97 7.94 4.53 10.83
N VAL A 98 7.02 5.16 10.09
CA VAL A 98 7.38 6.09 8.99
C VAL A 98 7.98 7.39 9.52
N PHE A 99 7.67 7.75 10.78
CA PHE A 99 8.30 8.88 11.44
C PHE A 99 9.74 8.53 11.85
N SER A 100 9.97 7.43 12.57
CA SER A 100 11.30 7.10 13.10
C SER A 100 12.26 6.49 12.07
N LEU A 101 11.82 5.47 11.34
CA LEU A 101 12.66 4.73 10.39
C LEU A 101 12.73 5.42 9.03
N GLY A 102 11.65 6.11 8.65
CA GLY A 102 11.50 6.73 7.34
C GLY A 102 10.59 5.94 6.40
N ARG A 103 10.06 6.60 5.36
CA ARG A 103 9.03 6.01 4.50
C ARG A 103 9.62 4.92 3.63
N LYS A 104 10.82 5.18 3.08
CA LYS A 104 11.57 4.21 2.27
C LYS A 104 11.73 2.89 3.03
N TRP A 105 12.24 2.93 4.26
CA TRP A 105 12.59 1.72 4.99
C TRP A 105 11.37 0.89 5.39
N VAL A 106 10.24 1.55 5.68
CA VAL A 106 8.97 0.85 5.91
C VAL A 106 8.53 0.11 4.66
N ILE A 107 8.53 0.76 3.48
CA ILE A 107 8.15 0.14 2.20
C ILE A 107 9.13 -0.97 1.79
N LEU A 108 10.43 -0.76 2.01
CA LEU A 108 11.46 -1.75 1.70
C LEU A 108 11.34 -2.99 2.59
N SER A 109 10.93 -2.84 3.85
CA SER A 109 10.78 -3.96 4.79
C SER A 109 9.69 -4.96 4.41
N VAL A 110 8.72 -4.58 3.56
CA VAL A 110 7.71 -5.49 3.01
C VAL A 110 8.35 -6.66 2.31
N GLY A 111 9.40 -6.41 1.53
CA GLY A 111 10.13 -7.43 0.79
C GLY A 111 10.56 -8.60 1.68
N PRO A 112 11.52 -8.41 2.60
CA PRO A 112 11.99 -9.49 3.47
C PRO A 112 10.91 -10.08 4.37
N ILE A 113 9.98 -9.27 4.90
CA ILE A 113 8.89 -9.79 5.76
C ILE A 113 7.96 -10.73 4.98
N THR A 114 7.57 -10.33 3.77
CA THR A 114 6.69 -11.16 2.92
C THR A 114 7.44 -12.35 2.33
N MET A 115 8.73 -12.24 2.01
CA MET A 115 9.58 -13.38 1.65
C MET A 115 9.59 -14.44 2.76
N ALA A 116 9.81 -14.03 4.01
CA ALA A 116 9.77 -14.93 5.16
C ALA A 116 8.39 -15.56 5.33
N ALA A 117 7.31 -14.80 5.11
CA ALA A 117 5.96 -15.33 5.19
C ALA A 117 5.63 -16.32 4.07
N TRP A 118 6.05 -16.06 2.83
CA TRP A 118 5.90 -17.00 1.72
C TRP A 118 6.74 -18.27 1.93
N ALA A 119 7.94 -18.14 2.52
CA ALA A 119 8.74 -19.27 2.96
C ALA A 119 8.02 -20.14 3.99
N LEU A 120 7.36 -19.54 4.99
CA LEU A 120 6.51 -20.28 5.94
C LEU A 120 5.38 -21.03 5.25
N HIS A 121 4.81 -20.48 4.17
CA HIS A 121 3.77 -21.14 3.39
C HIS A 121 4.31 -22.24 2.46
N LEU A 122 5.54 -22.09 1.94
CA LEU A 122 6.20 -23.10 1.11
C LEU A 122 6.58 -24.35 1.90
N TRP A 123 7.07 -24.16 3.12
CA TRP A 123 7.52 -25.24 4.01
C TRP A 123 6.54 -25.51 5.14
N ALA A 124 5.26 -25.19 4.94
CA ALA A 124 4.24 -25.42 5.94
C ALA A 124 4.11 -26.93 6.21
N THR A 125 4.32 -27.31 7.47
CA THR A 125 4.03 -28.66 8.00
C THR A 125 2.84 -28.66 8.96
N SER A 126 2.24 -27.47 9.15
CA SER A 126 1.20 -27.23 10.14
C SER A 126 0.40 -25.98 9.76
N VAL A 127 -0.89 -25.99 10.08
CA VAL A 127 -1.80 -24.84 9.93
C VAL A 127 -1.26 -23.59 10.64
N TRP A 128 -0.57 -23.76 11.77
CA TRP A 128 -0.02 -22.65 12.54
C TRP A 128 1.10 -21.91 11.78
N MET A 129 1.84 -22.58 10.90
CA MET A 129 2.80 -21.92 10.01
C MET A 129 2.09 -21.05 8.98
N LEU A 130 0.96 -21.53 8.43
CA LEU A 130 0.12 -20.74 7.54
C LEU A 130 -0.43 -19.50 8.25
N CYS A 131 -0.96 -19.67 9.46
CA CYS A 131 -1.43 -18.60 10.34
C CYS A 131 -0.35 -17.56 10.63
N ALA A 132 0.87 -18.00 11.00
CA ALA A 132 1.99 -17.11 11.26
C ALA A 132 2.40 -16.32 10.01
N GLY A 133 2.48 -16.97 8.85
CA GLY A 133 2.75 -16.30 7.58
C GLY A 133 1.68 -15.24 7.25
N ARG A 134 0.39 -15.56 7.50
CA ARG A 134 -0.72 -14.63 7.25
C ARG A 134 -0.66 -13.40 8.15
N LEU A 135 -0.33 -13.57 9.44
CA LEU A 135 -0.09 -12.45 10.36
C LEU A 135 1.05 -11.55 9.88
N LEU A 136 2.20 -12.14 9.48
CA LEU A 136 3.35 -11.39 9.00
C LEU A 136 3.05 -10.61 7.72
N MET A 137 2.38 -11.24 6.75
CA MET A 137 1.93 -10.58 5.52
C MET A 137 0.95 -9.44 5.81
N GLY A 138 -0.01 -9.69 6.71
CA GLY A 138 -0.97 -8.69 7.15
C GLY A 138 -0.26 -7.47 7.73
N PHE A 139 0.68 -7.69 8.65
CA PHE A 139 1.46 -6.61 9.25
C PHE A 139 2.22 -5.79 8.21
N ALA A 140 2.95 -6.44 7.29
CA ALA A 140 3.71 -5.76 6.25
C ALA A 140 2.80 -4.97 5.28
N CYS A 141 1.74 -5.59 4.77
CA CYS A 141 0.81 -4.97 3.82
C CYS A 141 0.01 -3.84 4.48
N GLY A 142 -0.46 -4.03 5.71
CA GLY A 142 -1.20 -3.01 6.47
C GLY A 142 -0.36 -1.80 6.84
N ALA A 143 0.93 -1.98 7.13
CA ALA A 143 1.83 -0.84 7.30
C ALA A 143 2.03 -0.09 5.96
N CYS A 144 2.21 -0.81 4.86
CA CYS A 144 2.59 -0.17 3.60
C CYS A 144 1.44 0.37 2.76
N CYS A 145 0.19 -0.03 3.00
CA CYS A 145 -0.97 0.63 2.40
C CYS A 145 -1.10 2.10 2.83
N VAL A 146 -0.52 2.46 3.99
CA VAL A 146 -0.42 3.86 4.46
C VAL A 146 0.91 4.49 4.05
N ALA A 147 2.03 3.77 4.18
CA ALA A 147 3.35 4.32 3.88
C ALA A 147 3.55 4.65 2.39
N THR A 148 3.02 3.82 1.48
CA THR A 148 3.24 3.94 0.03
C THR A 148 2.61 5.21 -0.55
N PRO A 149 1.31 5.52 -0.30
CA PRO A 149 0.73 6.78 -0.78
C PRO A 149 1.43 8.01 -0.20
N ILE A 150 1.86 7.96 1.07
CA ILE A 150 2.61 9.06 1.69
C ILE A 150 3.94 9.26 0.95
N TYR A 151 4.69 8.18 0.73
CA TYR A 151 5.96 8.23 0.01
C TYR A 151 5.79 8.81 -1.40
N ILE A 152 4.80 8.34 -2.14
CA ILE A 152 4.51 8.81 -3.50
C ILE A 152 4.14 10.30 -3.47
N SER A 153 3.31 10.73 -2.52
CA SER A 153 2.92 12.13 -2.39
C SER A 153 4.09 13.06 -2.05
N GLU A 154 5.04 12.60 -1.22
CA GLU A 154 6.17 13.41 -0.76
C GLU A 154 7.33 13.46 -1.78
N MET A 155 7.46 12.47 -2.67
CA MET A 155 8.49 12.49 -3.73
C MET A 155 8.02 13.13 -5.04
N SER A 156 6.71 13.13 -5.31
CA SER A 156 6.14 13.57 -6.59
C SER A 156 5.96 15.08 -6.68
N SER A 157 6.17 15.62 -7.88
CA SER A 157 5.78 17.00 -8.19
C SER A 157 4.24 17.13 -8.20
N PRO A 158 3.68 18.30 -7.84
CA PRO A 158 2.24 18.47 -7.68
C PRO A 158 1.41 18.09 -8.92
N GLY A 159 1.93 18.32 -10.12
CA GLY A 159 1.20 18.09 -11.38
C GLY A 159 0.95 16.62 -11.72
N ILE A 160 1.81 15.69 -11.28
CA ILE A 160 1.69 14.25 -11.58
C ILE A 160 1.31 13.40 -10.37
N ARG A 161 1.29 14.00 -9.17
CA ARG A 161 1.03 13.30 -7.90
C ARG A 161 -0.22 12.42 -7.92
N GLY A 162 -1.32 12.93 -8.46
CA GLY A 162 -2.58 12.18 -8.56
C GLY A 162 -2.43 10.91 -9.40
N ALA A 163 -1.80 11.01 -10.58
CA ALA A 163 -1.55 9.88 -11.46
C ALA A 163 -0.58 8.86 -10.87
N LEU A 164 0.43 9.29 -10.10
CA LEU A 164 1.36 8.35 -9.47
C LEU A 164 0.71 7.57 -8.32
N SER A 165 -0.22 8.17 -7.58
CA SER A 165 -0.93 7.48 -6.51
C SER A 165 -1.83 6.34 -7.01
N THR A 166 -2.36 6.42 -8.23
CA THR A 166 -3.22 5.37 -8.79
C THR A 166 -2.47 4.08 -9.13
N TYR A 167 -1.14 4.13 -9.29
CA TYR A 167 -0.32 2.95 -9.57
C TYR A 167 -0.45 1.88 -8.48
N PHE A 168 -0.58 2.29 -7.21
CA PHE A 168 -0.76 1.36 -6.10
C PHE A 168 -2.02 0.50 -6.27
N GLU A 169 -3.15 1.14 -6.57
CA GLU A 169 -4.44 0.45 -6.74
C GLU A 169 -4.48 -0.43 -8.00
N ILE A 170 -3.92 0.05 -9.11
CA ILE A 170 -3.84 -0.73 -10.35
C ILE A 170 -3.01 -2.00 -10.12
N LEU A 171 -1.85 -1.87 -9.46
CA LEU A 171 -0.97 -2.99 -9.16
C LEU A 171 -1.57 -3.95 -8.15
N LEU A 172 -2.38 -3.47 -7.21
CA LEU A 172 -3.17 -4.30 -6.30
C LEU A 172 -4.18 -5.16 -7.07
N CYS A 173 -4.99 -4.55 -7.94
CA CYS A 173 -5.93 -5.29 -8.79
C CYS A 173 -5.22 -6.32 -9.68
N LEU A 174 -4.07 -5.94 -10.24
CA LEU A 174 -3.23 -6.85 -11.04
C LEU A 174 -2.75 -8.05 -10.22
N GLY A 175 -2.33 -7.84 -8.97
CA GLY A 175 -1.92 -8.93 -8.08
C GLY A 175 -3.05 -9.94 -7.82
N ILE A 176 -4.28 -9.46 -7.59
CA ILE A 176 -5.45 -10.34 -7.42
C ILE A 176 -5.70 -11.16 -8.68
N LEU A 177 -5.65 -10.53 -9.86
CA LEU A 177 -5.84 -11.21 -11.14
C LEU A 177 -4.79 -12.30 -11.39
N ILE A 178 -3.52 -12.00 -11.08
CA ILE A 178 -2.42 -12.95 -11.24
C ILE A 178 -2.64 -14.18 -10.35
N VAL A 179 -2.94 -14.01 -9.06
CA VAL A 179 -3.09 -15.16 -8.14
C VAL A 179 -4.31 -16.02 -8.45
N TYR A 180 -5.42 -15.44 -8.93
CA TYR A 180 -6.55 -16.24 -9.40
C TYR A 180 -6.22 -17.06 -10.64
N THR A 181 -5.46 -16.47 -11.57
CA THR A 181 -5.00 -17.18 -12.76
C THR A 181 -4.05 -18.31 -12.36
N MET A 182 -3.10 -18.04 -11.46
CA MET A 182 -2.21 -19.07 -10.92
C MET A 182 -2.97 -20.20 -10.22
N GLY A 183 -3.98 -19.87 -9.40
CA GLY A 183 -4.79 -20.86 -8.68
C GLY A 183 -5.52 -21.85 -9.58
N LYS A 184 -5.75 -21.52 -10.85
CA LYS A 184 -6.36 -22.42 -11.84
C LYS A 184 -5.36 -23.37 -12.48
N PHE A 185 -4.12 -22.93 -12.70
CA PHE A 185 -3.14 -23.63 -13.54
C PHE A 185 -1.96 -24.23 -12.78
N LEU A 186 -1.71 -23.80 -11.54
CA LEU A 186 -0.52 -24.14 -10.76
C LEU A 186 -0.89 -24.82 -9.44
N THR A 187 0.03 -25.64 -8.95
CA THR A 187 -0.04 -26.16 -7.57
C THR A 187 0.25 -25.03 -6.56
N VAL A 188 -0.20 -25.20 -5.32
CA VAL A 188 0.07 -24.24 -4.23
C VAL A 188 1.57 -23.98 -4.04
N TYR A 189 2.40 -25.01 -4.22
CA TYR A 189 3.85 -24.87 -4.13
C TYR A 189 4.37 -23.84 -5.14
N TRP A 190 4.09 -24.03 -6.44
CA TRP A 190 4.55 -23.12 -7.49
C TRP A 190 3.92 -21.73 -7.38
N MET A 191 2.66 -21.65 -6.97
CA MET A 191 2.00 -20.38 -6.68
C MET A 191 2.75 -19.61 -5.59
N ASN A 192 3.12 -20.26 -4.48
CA ASN A 192 3.88 -19.63 -3.39
C ASN A 192 5.30 -19.23 -3.82
N VAL A 193 5.96 -20.02 -4.67
CA VAL A 193 7.29 -19.68 -5.25
C VAL A 193 7.20 -18.40 -6.07
N ILE A 194 6.18 -18.27 -6.93
CA ILE A 194 5.98 -17.07 -7.74
C ILE A 194 5.65 -15.87 -6.86
N CYS A 195 4.77 -16.03 -5.87
CA CYS A 195 4.46 -14.95 -4.92
C CYS A 195 5.71 -14.46 -4.16
N LEU A 196 6.59 -15.38 -3.75
CA LEU A 196 7.87 -15.04 -3.13
C LEU A 196 8.77 -14.26 -4.10
N LEU A 197 8.82 -14.64 -5.38
CA LEU A 197 9.59 -13.94 -6.39
C LEU A 197 9.15 -12.48 -6.55
N PHE A 198 7.84 -12.18 -6.50
CA PHE A 198 7.36 -10.80 -6.49
C PHE A 198 7.90 -9.97 -5.32
N SER A 199 8.03 -10.57 -4.13
CA SER A 199 8.66 -9.93 -2.97
C SER A 199 10.16 -9.66 -3.17
N VAL A 200 10.87 -10.57 -3.85
CA VAL A 200 12.28 -10.38 -4.24
C VAL A 200 12.41 -9.23 -5.24
N VAL A 201 11.57 -9.23 -6.29
CA VAL A 201 11.55 -8.18 -7.31
C VAL A 201 11.26 -6.82 -6.70
N HIS A 202 10.28 -6.72 -5.79
CA HIS A 202 10.03 -5.49 -5.03
C HIS A 202 11.28 -4.99 -4.31
N THR A 203 11.94 -5.86 -3.54
CA THR A 203 13.16 -5.49 -2.81
C THR A 203 14.25 -5.00 -3.76
N ALA A 204 14.48 -5.73 -4.85
CA ALA A 204 15.52 -5.42 -5.84
C ALA A 204 15.24 -4.12 -6.61
N CYS A 205 13.98 -3.84 -6.95
CA CYS A 205 13.61 -2.62 -7.65
C CYS A 205 13.63 -1.39 -6.73
N PHE A 206 13.18 -1.53 -5.48
CA PHE A 206 12.94 -0.38 -4.60
C PHE A 206 14.16 0.05 -3.78
N VAL A 207 15.16 -0.83 -3.54
CA VAL A 207 16.32 -0.54 -2.68
C VAL A 207 17.10 0.72 -3.07
N TRP A 208 17.15 1.04 -4.37
CA TRP A 208 17.92 2.13 -4.96
C TRP A 208 17.33 3.52 -4.71
N PHE A 209 16.05 3.60 -4.34
CA PHE A 209 15.37 4.89 -4.18
C PHE A 209 15.66 5.53 -2.81
N PRO A 210 15.89 6.85 -2.72
CA PRO A 210 16.14 7.52 -1.45
C PRO A 210 14.84 7.78 -0.66
N ASP A 211 14.98 8.06 0.64
CA ASP A 211 13.84 8.49 1.45
C ASP A 211 13.35 9.89 1.08
N THR A 212 12.16 10.23 1.54
CA THR A 212 11.48 11.46 1.14
C THR A 212 12.19 12.69 1.69
N PRO A 213 12.24 13.80 0.92
CA PRO A 213 12.88 15.02 1.38
C PRO A 213 12.21 15.58 2.64
N ARG A 214 10.88 15.43 2.75
CA ARG A 214 10.11 15.81 3.93
C ARG A 214 10.55 15.05 5.18
N TRP A 215 10.81 13.74 5.11
CA TRP A 215 11.32 12.98 6.25
C TRP A 215 12.71 13.45 6.69
N HIS A 216 13.60 13.74 5.73
CA HIS A 216 14.93 14.27 6.04
C HIS A 216 14.86 15.65 6.73
N LEU A 217 14.02 16.56 6.24
CA LEU A 217 13.82 17.88 6.86
C LEU A 217 13.19 17.80 8.26
N LEU A 218 12.23 16.88 8.46
CA LEU A 218 11.67 16.61 9.80
C LEU A 218 12.73 16.24 10.85
N HIS A 219 13.85 15.66 10.41
CA HIS A 219 14.97 15.23 11.24
C HIS A 219 16.18 16.18 11.15
N GLY A 220 16.03 17.40 10.64
CA GLY A 220 17.12 18.38 10.54
C GLY A 220 18.24 18.00 9.56
N ARG A 221 18.01 17.02 8.68
CA ARG A 221 19.01 16.53 7.71
C ARG A 221 18.85 17.22 6.36
N GLU A 222 19.04 18.54 6.31
CA GLU A 222 18.82 19.34 5.10
C GLU A 222 19.69 18.87 3.91
N LYS A 223 20.97 18.57 4.13
CA LYS A 223 21.86 18.06 3.07
C LYS A 223 21.33 16.77 2.42
N ALA A 224 20.71 15.87 3.21
CA ALA A 224 20.12 14.65 2.69
C ALA A 224 18.80 14.95 1.95
N ALA A 225 17.99 15.87 2.47
CA ALA A 225 16.77 16.32 1.78
C ALA A 225 17.06 16.92 0.40
N ARG A 226 18.11 17.76 0.29
CA ARG A 226 18.63 18.30 -0.99
C ARG A 226 18.97 17.18 -1.97
N ARG A 227 19.73 16.17 -1.52
CA ARG A 227 20.09 15.02 -2.36
C ARG A 227 18.87 14.24 -2.83
N SER A 228 17.89 13.99 -1.95
CA SER A 228 16.63 13.33 -2.35
C SER A 228 15.84 14.15 -3.36
N LEU A 229 15.72 15.47 -3.18
CA LEU A 229 15.04 16.34 -4.16
C LEU A 229 15.77 16.34 -5.50
N VAL A 230 17.09 16.53 -5.52
CA VAL A 230 17.90 16.46 -6.74
C VAL A 230 17.78 15.09 -7.42
N PHE A 231 17.63 14.01 -6.66
CA PHE A 231 17.38 12.69 -7.23
C PHE A 231 16.05 12.67 -8.01
N TYR A 232 14.93 13.12 -7.42
CA TYR A 232 13.61 13.09 -8.06
C TYR A 232 13.37 14.21 -9.09
N ARG A 233 13.99 15.36 -8.90
CA ARG A 233 13.85 16.57 -9.72
C ARG A 233 15.04 16.78 -10.67
N GLY A 234 16.06 15.95 -10.66
CA GLY A 234 17.23 16.10 -11.53
C GLY A 234 18.26 17.17 -11.08
N PRO A 235 19.47 17.15 -11.67
CA PRO A 235 20.65 17.90 -11.19
C PRO A 235 20.59 19.42 -11.43
N HIS A 236 19.77 19.87 -12.38
CA HIS A 236 19.66 21.30 -12.73
C HIS A 236 18.46 21.99 -12.08
N TYR A 237 17.70 21.26 -11.26
CA TYR A 237 16.55 21.83 -10.57
C TYR A 237 17.00 22.59 -9.34
N ASP A 238 16.50 23.81 -9.19
CA ASP A 238 16.73 24.62 -8.01
C ASP A 238 15.85 24.14 -6.86
N VAL A 239 16.47 23.45 -5.90
CA VAL A 239 15.78 22.83 -4.76
C VAL A 239 15.53 23.80 -3.61
N ASP A 240 16.11 25.00 -3.63
CA ASP A 240 16.07 25.92 -2.49
C ASP A 240 14.65 26.36 -2.13
N ASP A 241 13.86 26.72 -3.14
CA ASP A 241 12.49 27.18 -2.95
C ASP A 241 11.57 26.04 -2.47
N GLU A 242 11.73 24.83 -3.01
CA GLU A 242 10.96 23.66 -2.59
C GLU A 242 11.32 23.23 -1.15
N ILE A 243 12.59 23.34 -0.75
CA ILE A 243 13.02 23.08 0.62
C ILE A 243 12.41 24.08 1.60
N LYS A 244 12.44 25.37 1.28
CA LYS A 244 11.81 26.41 2.11
C LYS A 244 10.32 26.13 2.26
N LEU A 245 9.63 25.83 1.16
CA LEU A 245 8.20 25.51 1.17
C LEU A 245 7.88 24.30 2.06
N ILE A 246 8.65 23.20 1.94
CA ILE A 246 8.45 22.02 2.78
C ILE A 246 8.75 22.31 4.25
N THR A 247 9.77 23.12 4.53
CA THR A 247 10.17 23.49 5.90
C THR A 247 9.09 24.31 6.59
N VAL A 248 8.55 25.34 5.92
CA VAL A 248 7.42 26.13 6.42
C VAL A 248 6.21 25.22 6.72
N GLY A 249 5.85 24.32 5.80
CA GLY A 249 4.75 23.38 6.02
C GLY A 249 4.99 22.40 7.19
N ILE A 250 6.25 22.04 7.47
CA ILE A 250 6.60 21.25 8.65
C ILE A 250 6.42 22.06 9.94
N GLU A 251 6.86 23.32 9.97
CA GLU A 251 6.74 24.21 11.12
C GLU A 251 5.27 24.50 11.47
N GLU A 252 4.45 24.79 10.47
CA GLU A 252 2.99 24.93 10.63
C GLU A 252 2.35 23.66 11.18
N SER A 253 2.75 22.48 10.64
CA SER A 253 2.27 21.19 11.12
C SER A 253 2.67 20.92 12.58
N LYS A 254 3.86 21.37 13.01
CA LYS A 254 4.33 21.24 14.39
C LYS A 254 3.62 22.20 15.33
N ALA A 255 3.41 23.46 14.90
CA ALA A 255 2.73 24.48 15.70
C ALA A 255 1.25 24.12 15.97
N THR A 256 0.62 23.42 15.02
CA THR A 256 -0.76 22.93 15.13
C THR A 256 -0.87 21.49 15.64
N ALA A 257 0.25 20.83 15.94
CA ALA A 257 0.27 19.44 16.37
C ALA A 257 -0.37 19.30 17.76
N LEU A 258 -1.47 18.55 17.82
CA LEU A 258 -2.08 18.11 19.07
C LEU A 258 -1.59 16.69 19.40
N SER A 259 -1.27 16.45 20.67
CA SER A 259 -0.70 15.17 21.10
C SER A 259 -1.75 14.08 21.28
N GLY A 260 -1.46 12.89 20.75
CA GLY A 260 -2.18 11.65 20.99
C GLY A 260 -3.67 11.73 20.65
N TRP A 261 -4.51 11.20 21.54
CA TRP A 261 -5.97 11.14 21.35
C TRP A 261 -6.65 12.52 21.27
N LYS A 262 -6.01 13.58 21.81
CA LYS A 262 -6.53 14.95 21.72
C LYS A 262 -6.54 15.50 20.29
N ALA A 263 -5.73 14.94 19.39
CA ALA A 263 -5.76 15.29 17.97
C ALA A 263 -7.13 15.02 17.33
N PHE A 264 -7.82 13.96 17.77
CA PHE A 264 -9.16 13.60 17.30
C PHE A 264 -10.27 14.43 17.93
N SER A 265 -9.97 15.25 18.95
CA SER A 265 -10.97 16.07 19.65
C SER A 265 -11.30 17.37 18.92
N THR A 266 -10.52 17.77 17.91
CA THR A 266 -10.81 18.98 17.13
C THR A 266 -12.01 18.78 16.21
N ARG A 267 -12.80 19.84 15.98
CA ARG A 267 -13.96 19.78 15.07
C ARG A 267 -13.57 19.30 13.65
N PRO A 268 -12.48 19.79 13.02
CA PRO A 268 -12.06 19.31 11.71
C PRO A 268 -11.62 17.84 11.73
N ALA A 269 -10.80 17.42 12.71
CA ALA A 269 -10.35 16.04 12.80
C ALA A 269 -11.50 15.06 13.04
N ARG A 270 -12.47 15.42 13.89
CA ARG A 270 -13.67 14.60 14.12
C ARG A 270 -14.52 14.47 12.86
N LYS A 271 -14.71 15.56 12.10
CA LYS A 271 -15.41 15.51 10.80
C LYS A 271 -14.67 14.59 9.81
N ALA A 272 -13.35 14.74 9.68
CA ALA A 272 -12.54 13.90 8.82
C ALA A 272 -12.58 12.42 9.24
N LEU A 273 -12.54 12.14 10.54
CA LEU A 273 -12.65 10.79 11.10
C LEU A 273 -14.02 10.18 10.77
N ILE A 274 -15.12 10.90 11.01
CA ILE A 274 -16.48 10.42 10.71
C ILE A 274 -16.61 10.10 9.22
N ILE A 275 -16.14 11.00 8.35
CA ILE A 275 -16.18 10.80 6.89
C ILE A 275 -15.36 9.56 6.50
N THR A 276 -14.14 9.44 7.00
CA THR A 276 -13.24 8.32 6.66
C THR A 276 -13.80 7.00 7.17
N VAL A 277 -14.24 6.93 8.43
CA VAL A 277 -14.81 5.70 9.02
C VAL A 277 -16.09 5.30 8.30
N THR A 278 -16.98 6.26 8.00
CA THR A 278 -18.21 5.99 7.26
C THR A 278 -17.91 5.45 5.86
N LEU A 279 -17.02 6.12 5.11
CA LEU A 279 -16.64 5.68 3.75
C LEU A 279 -15.96 4.31 3.75
N MET A 280 -15.04 4.06 4.67
CA MET A 280 -14.38 2.75 4.78
C MET A 280 -15.36 1.66 5.21
N THR A 281 -16.29 1.95 6.11
CA THR A 281 -17.34 1.00 6.52
C THR A 281 -18.26 0.68 5.35
N MET A 282 -18.72 1.70 4.61
CA MET A 282 -19.52 1.51 3.40
C MET A 282 -18.77 0.66 2.37
N GLN A 283 -17.47 0.90 2.17
CA GLN A 283 -16.63 0.09 1.29
C GLN A 283 -16.59 -1.38 1.73
N GLN A 284 -16.41 -1.67 3.03
CA GLN A 284 -16.38 -3.05 3.53
C GLN A 284 -17.74 -3.74 3.43
N VAL A 285 -18.85 -3.02 3.68
CA VAL A 285 -20.22 -3.55 3.61
C VAL A 285 -20.65 -3.91 2.18
N THR A 286 -19.98 -3.40 1.14
CA THR A 286 -20.19 -3.88 -0.24
C THR A 286 -19.91 -5.37 -0.42
N GLY A 287 -19.18 -6.00 0.52
CA GLY A 287 -18.84 -7.41 0.46
C GLY A 287 -17.63 -7.72 -0.44
N VAL A 288 -16.90 -6.70 -0.92
CA VAL A 288 -15.77 -6.88 -1.85
C VAL A 288 -14.74 -7.90 -1.35
N ASN A 289 -14.43 -7.93 -0.06
CA ASN A 289 -13.51 -8.89 0.53
C ASN A 289 -14.10 -10.31 0.60
N ALA A 290 -15.40 -10.44 0.85
CA ALA A 290 -16.06 -11.75 0.82
C ALA A 290 -16.08 -12.31 -0.61
N THR A 291 -16.41 -11.47 -1.60
CA THR A 291 -16.30 -11.82 -3.02
C THR A 291 -14.87 -12.21 -3.39
N THR A 292 -13.86 -11.51 -2.87
CA THR A 292 -12.45 -11.78 -3.20
C THR A 292 -11.93 -13.06 -2.52
N PHE A 293 -12.24 -13.31 -1.24
CA PHE A 293 -11.73 -14.48 -0.52
C PHE A 293 -12.45 -15.78 -0.87
N TYR A 294 -13.69 -15.68 -1.36
CA TYR A 294 -14.53 -16.83 -1.69
C TYR A 294 -14.94 -16.87 -3.16
N ALA A 295 -14.24 -16.14 -4.04
CA ALA A 295 -14.55 -16.04 -5.46
C ALA A 295 -14.77 -17.40 -6.11
N SER A 296 -13.80 -18.31 -5.95
CA SER A 296 -13.86 -19.65 -6.54
C SER A 296 -15.06 -20.45 -6.03
N LYS A 297 -15.42 -20.31 -4.74
CA LYS A 297 -16.59 -21.01 -4.18
C LYS A 297 -17.90 -20.45 -4.71
N LEU A 298 -17.99 -19.13 -4.86
CA LEU A 298 -19.18 -18.46 -5.37
C LEU A 298 -19.48 -18.88 -6.82
N PHE A 299 -18.45 -18.92 -7.66
CA PHE A 299 -18.59 -19.37 -9.06
C PHE A 299 -18.98 -20.84 -9.15
N GLU A 300 -18.37 -21.73 -8.35
CA GLU A 300 -18.74 -23.16 -8.30
C GLU A 300 -20.22 -23.36 -7.94
N VAL A 301 -20.73 -22.64 -6.94
CA VAL A 301 -22.13 -22.72 -6.51
C VAL A 301 -23.07 -22.18 -7.60
N SER A 302 -22.65 -21.13 -8.33
CA SER A 302 -23.46 -20.58 -9.43
C SER A 302 -23.55 -21.53 -10.63
N GLU A 303 -22.49 -22.28 -10.92
CA GLU A 303 -22.43 -23.24 -12.03
C GLU A 303 -23.25 -24.52 -11.75
N ARG A 304 -23.41 -24.88 -10.46
CA ARG A 304 -24.27 -26.01 -10.04
C ARG A 304 -25.76 -25.68 -9.93
N ARG A 305 -26.21 -24.46 -10.26
CA ARG A 305 -27.66 -24.16 -10.28
C ARG A 305 -28.31 -24.80 -11.51
N PRO A 306 -29.38 -25.61 -11.35
CA PRO A 306 -30.13 -26.11 -12.50
C PRO A 306 -30.75 -24.93 -13.25
N PRO A 307 -30.79 -24.96 -14.61
CA PRO A 307 -31.42 -23.91 -15.39
C PRO A 307 -32.93 -23.91 -15.09
N GLY A 308 -33.41 -22.92 -14.32
CA GLY A 308 -34.85 -22.78 -14.04
C GLY A 308 -35.24 -22.14 -12.71
N VAL A 309 -34.30 -21.75 -11.84
CA VAL A 309 -34.64 -21.08 -10.58
C VAL A 309 -34.03 -19.68 -10.56
N CYS A 310 -34.85 -18.69 -10.92
CA CYS A 310 -34.60 -17.27 -10.67
C CYS A 310 -34.72 -16.95 -9.18
#